data_AF-A0A916FH19-F1
#
_entry.id   AF-A0A916FH19-F1
#
_cell.length_a   1.000
_cell.length_b   1.000
_cell.length_c   1.000
_cell.angle_alpha   90.00
_cell.angle_beta   90.00
_cell.angle_gamma   90.00
#
_symmetry.space_group_name_H-M   'P 1'
#
loop_
_entity.id
_entity.type
_entity.pdbx_description
1 polymer ?
#
loop_
_entity_poly.entity_id
_entity_poly.type
_entity_poly.pdbx_seq_one_letter_code
_entity_poly.pdbx_strand_id
1 'polypeptide(L)'
;MYLVTKRDVRHDLARSTHGQDFIARAALGLASVWVGAVNEETARGARSMSGCTGLNEALWIKEINTVNVLEQLSSQSGDRTAASNERVAKRALQRPQLLEEIAVGLAMRDRKLIGDCAEVMTLVAARQPELVAPYVATLLALLEHKDTRVRWEAMHSVAEVAALVPDKIAPLVSDLAKKIAQDKSVIVRDYAILALGEYGRTSRKAARKVWPHVQAALTAWDGKHAGVALEALSKLIAADAALKPEVQILARKQIEHPRVKVRTLAKRLLK
;
A
#
# COMPACT_ATOMS: atom_id res chain seq x y z
N MET A 1 22.09 -35.56 -23.44
CA MET A 1 22.00 -35.15 -24.85
C MET A 1 20.69 -35.70 -25.40
N TYR A 2 19.60 -34.91 -25.32
CA TYR A 2 18.39 -35.09 -26.12
C TYR A 2 17.70 -33.72 -26.18
N LEU A 3 17.62 -33.20 -27.41
CA LEU A 3 16.94 -31.96 -27.80
C LEU A 3 15.44 -32.25 -27.92
N VAL A 4 14.59 -31.43 -27.32
CA VAL A 4 13.17 -31.35 -27.69
C VAL A 4 12.85 -29.89 -28.00
N THR A 5 12.25 -29.72 -29.17
CA THR A 5 12.08 -28.51 -29.95
C THR A 5 10.91 -27.64 -29.46
N LYS A 6 11.07 -26.31 -29.60
CA LYS A 6 10.02 -25.31 -29.46
C LYS A 6 9.00 -25.45 -30.60
N ARG A 7 7.75 -25.80 -30.28
CA ARG A 7 6.50 -25.23 -30.85
C ARG A 7 5.29 -25.90 -30.20
N ASP A 8 4.24 -25.11 -30.05
CA ASP A 8 2.86 -25.50 -29.71
C ASP A 8 2.52 -25.89 -28.26
N VAL A 9 2.37 -24.86 -27.42
CA VAL A 9 1.23 -24.77 -26.49
C VAL A 9 0.69 -23.34 -26.52
N ARG A 10 -0.02 -23.00 -27.61
CA ARG A 10 -1.06 -21.97 -27.61
C ARG A 10 -2.38 -22.69 -27.35
N HIS A 11 -2.82 -22.75 -26.10
CA HIS A 11 -4.22 -22.85 -25.68
C HIS A 11 -4.25 -22.99 -24.16
N ASP A 12 -4.40 -21.87 -23.45
CA ASP A 12 -5.18 -21.73 -22.21
C ASP A 12 -5.00 -20.33 -21.58
N LEU A 13 -5.37 -19.30 -22.35
CA LEU A 13 -5.61 -17.94 -21.86
C LEU A 13 -7.12 -17.67 -21.90
N ALA A 14 -7.88 -18.44 -21.13
CA ALA A 14 -9.32 -18.21 -20.96
C ALA A 14 -9.77 -18.70 -19.58
N ARG A 15 -9.31 -18.04 -18.50
CA ARG A 15 -9.92 -18.08 -17.16
C ARG A 15 -9.20 -17.13 -16.18
N SER A 16 -9.39 -15.81 -16.32
CA SER A 16 -9.26 -14.88 -15.17
C SER A 16 -9.91 -13.50 -15.42
N THR A 17 -11.08 -13.45 -16.04
CA THR A 17 -11.83 -12.18 -16.23
C THR A 17 -12.63 -11.76 -14.99
N HIS A 18 -12.81 -12.63 -13.99
CA HIS A 18 -13.69 -12.37 -12.85
C HIS A 18 -13.10 -11.41 -11.78
N GLY A 19 -11.78 -11.18 -11.78
CA GLY A 19 -11.13 -10.27 -10.82
C GLY A 19 -11.14 -8.80 -11.24
N GLN A 20 -11.08 -8.51 -12.54
CA GLN A 20 -11.05 -7.14 -13.06
C GLN A 20 -12.46 -6.51 -13.09
N ASP A 21 -13.50 -7.31 -13.33
CA ASP A 21 -14.90 -6.86 -13.31
C ASP A 21 -15.37 -6.46 -11.90
N PHE A 22 -14.80 -7.05 -10.85
CA PHE A 22 -15.12 -6.67 -9.46
C PHE A 22 -14.53 -5.30 -9.09
N ILE A 23 -13.30 -5.02 -9.53
CA ILE A 23 -12.63 -3.72 -9.31
C ILE A 23 -13.37 -2.61 -10.08
N ALA A 24 -13.77 -2.87 -11.32
CA ALA A 24 -14.56 -1.92 -12.10
C ALA A 24 -15.94 -1.65 -11.45
N ARG A 25 -16.63 -2.67 -10.95
CA ARG A 25 -17.95 -2.52 -10.31
C ARG A 25 -17.91 -1.77 -8.97
N ALA A 26 -16.87 -1.97 -8.16
CA ALA A 26 -16.71 -1.23 -6.91
C ALA A 26 -16.36 0.26 -7.15
N ALA A 27 -15.49 0.55 -8.13
CA ALA A 27 -15.16 1.92 -8.52
C ALA A 27 -16.36 2.65 -9.18
N LEU A 28 -17.13 1.94 -10.03
CA LEU A 28 -18.35 2.47 -10.64
C LEU A 28 -19.47 2.70 -9.62
N GLY A 29 -19.57 1.88 -8.57
CA GLY A 29 -20.54 2.05 -7.49
C GLY A 29 -20.32 3.32 -6.67
N LEU A 30 -19.06 3.69 -6.41
CA LEU A 30 -18.72 4.95 -5.72
C LEU A 30 -18.84 6.17 -6.64
N ALA A 31 -18.45 6.04 -7.92
CA ALA A 31 -18.59 7.11 -8.90
C ALA A 31 -20.07 7.43 -9.25
N SER A 32 -20.95 6.42 -9.29
CA SER A 32 -22.37 6.63 -9.63
C SER A 32 -23.18 7.27 -8.51
N VAL A 33 -22.86 6.98 -7.24
CA VAL A 33 -23.43 7.69 -6.08
C VAL A 33 -23.00 9.16 -6.08
N TRP A 34 -21.76 9.46 -6.51
CA TRP A 34 -21.24 10.83 -6.55
C TRP A 34 -21.77 11.65 -7.74
N VAL A 35 -21.84 11.07 -8.94
CA VAL A 35 -22.41 11.73 -10.14
C VAL A 35 -23.92 11.97 -10.00
N GLY A 36 -24.65 11.07 -9.31
CA GLY A 36 -26.08 11.23 -9.04
C GLY A 36 -26.39 12.42 -8.11
N ALA A 37 -25.57 12.62 -7.07
CA ALA A 37 -25.73 13.73 -6.13
C ALA A 37 -25.43 15.10 -6.76
N VAL A 38 -24.41 15.17 -7.62
CA VAL A 38 -24.00 16.43 -8.29
C VAL A 38 -25.03 16.89 -9.34
N ASN A 39 -25.71 15.96 -10.04
CA ASN A 39 -26.66 16.28 -11.10
C ASN A 39 -28.03 16.76 -10.59
N GLU A 40 -28.51 16.30 -9.43
CA GLU A 40 -29.81 16.72 -8.89
C GLU A 40 -29.79 18.13 -8.28
N GLU A 41 -28.63 18.58 -7.80
CA GLU A 41 -28.42 19.92 -7.24
C GLU A 41 -28.19 20.97 -8.34
N THR A 42 -27.50 20.62 -9.43
CA THR A 42 -27.30 21.52 -10.59
C THR A 42 -28.56 21.71 -11.43
N ALA A 43 -29.43 20.71 -11.54
CA ALA A 43 -30.65 20.80 -12.35
C ALA A 43 -31.76 21.68 -11.74
N ARG A 44 -31.71 21.97 -10.42
CA ARG A 44 -32.67 22.86 -9.75
C ARG A 44 -32.28 24.34 -9.78
N GLY A 45 -31.00 24.65 -9.95
CA GLY A 45 -30.51 26.05 -10.01
C GLY A 45 -30.59 26.71 -11.40
N ALA A 46 -30.71 25.94 -12.48
CA ALA A 46 -30.56 26.45 -13.85
C ALA A 46 -31.85 26.98 -14.52
N ARG A 47 -32.98 27.09 -13.79
CA ARG A 47 -34.28 27.45 -14.40
C ARG A 47 -34.83 28.85 -14.11
N SER A 48 -34.05 29.73 -13.51
CA SER A 48 -34.37 31.16 -13.54
C SER A 48 -33.08 31.97 -13.52
N MET A 49 -32.83 32.75 -14.57
CA MET A 49 -32.14 34.06 -14.54
C MET A 49 -31.72 34.44 -15.97
N SER A 50 -32.69 34.95 -16.74
CA SER A 50 -32.41 35.85 -17.85
C SER A 50 -32.38 37.29 -17.31
N GLY A 51 -31.21 37.92 -17.33
CA GLY A 51 -31.04 39.36 -17.10
C GLY A 51 -30.26 39.71 -15.84
N CYS A 52 -29.11 40.37 -16.06
CA CYS A 52 -28.38 41.32 -15.18
C CYS A 52 -26.86 41.18 -15.31
N THR A 53 -26.35 41.97 -16.25
CA THR A 53 -25.04 42.62 -16.34
C THR A 53 -24.09 42.57 -15.14
N GLY A 54 -22.85 42.14 -15.40
CA GLY A 54 -21.67 42.96 -15.12
C GLY A 54 -20.94 42.84 -13.78
N LEU A 55 -21.40 42.01 -12.83
CA LEU A 55 -20.72 41.88 -11.52
C LEU A 55 -20.33 40.45 -11.12
N ASN A 56 -20.50 39.46 -12.02
CA ASN A 56 -20.17 38.06 -11.69
C ASN A 56 -18.78 37.60 -12.16
N GLU A 57 -18.18 38.10 -13.24
CA GLU A 57 -16.90 37.51 -13.71
C GLU A 57 -15.76 37.57 -12.69
N ALA A 58 -15.67 38.63 -11.88
CA ALA A 58 -14.62 38.78 -10.87
C ALA A 58 -14.80 37.89 -9.62
N LEU A 59 -16.02 37.41 -9.36
CA LEU A 59 -16.30 36.42 -8.31
C LEU A 59 -16.15 34.99 -8.84
N TRP A 60 -16.44 34.76 -10.11
CA TRP A 60 -16.25 33.46 -10.78
C TRP A 60 -14.77 33.13 -11.03
N ILE A 61 -13.90 34.14 -11.18
CA ILE A 61 -12.43 33.95 -11.21
C ILE A 61 -11.87 33.56 -9.82
N LYS A 62 -12.63 33.78 -8.74
CA LYS A 62 -12.25 33.33 -7.39
C LYS A 62 -12.67 31.88 -7.09
N GLU A 63 -13.44 31.22 -7.96
CA GLU A 63 -14.17 29.99 -7.61
C GLU A 63 -13.84 28.75 -8.47
N ILE A 64 -12.94 28.82 -9.46
CA ILE A 64 -12.40 27.63 -10.17
C ILE A 64 -10.89 27.79 -10.38
N ASN A 65 -10.14 27.82 -9.28
CA ASN A 65 -8.69 27.62 -9.33
C ASN A 65 -8.19 26.82 -8.11
N THR A 66 -8.97 25.83 -7.69
CA THR A 66 -8.44 24.72 -6.88
C THR A 66 -7.58 23.88 -7.80
N VAL A 67 -6.28 24.19 -7.88
CA VAL A 67 -5.30 23.37 -8.58
C VAL A 67 -5.46 21.92 -8.09
N ASN A 68 -5.86 21.03 -9.01
CA ASN A 68 -6.01 19.60 -8.78
C ASN A 68 -4.74 19.08 -8.08
N VAL A 69 -4.87 18.38 -6.95
CA VAL A 69 -3.68 17.99 -6.16
C VAL A 69 -2.79 17.02 -6.94
N LEU A 70 -3.36 16.25 -7.87
CA LEU A 70 -2.65 15.30 -8.72
C LEU A 70 -1.70 15.99 -9.70
N GLU A 71 -2.10 17.14 -10.25
CA GLU A 71 -1.24 17.93 -11.16
C GLU A 71 0.04 18.44 -10.47
N GLN A 72 0.05 18.48 -9.14
CA GLN A 72 1.17 18.92 -8.32
C GLN A 72 2.12 17.77 -7.96
N LEU A 73 1.79 16.54 -8.33
CA LEU A 73 2.65 15.38 -8.07
C LEU A 73 3.86 15.36 -9.01
N SER A 74 4.91 14.69 -8.60
CA SER A 74 6.23 14.79 -9.25
C SER A 74 6.19 14.43 -10.74
N SER A 75 5.49 13.37 -11.12
CA SER A 75 5.34 12.97 -12.53
C SER A 75 4.51 13.94 -13.38
N GLN A 76 3.59 14.68 -12.76
CA GLN A 76 2.70 15.63 -13.46
C GLN A 76 3.33 17.02 -13.56
N SER A 77 4.13 17.40 -12.56
CA SER A 77 4.84 18.69 -12.49
C SER A 77 6.24 18.68 -13.10
N GLY A 78 6.72 17.52 -13.58
CA GLY A 78 8.06 17.36 -14.16
C GLY A 78 9.20 17.29 -13.13
N ASP A 79 8.89 17.19 -11.85
CA ASP A 79 9.86 17.05 -10.78
C ASP A 79 10.45 15.63 -10.73
N ARG A 80 11.78 15.54 -10.78
CA ARG A 80 12.54 14.28 -10.82
C ARG A 80 13.06 13.84 -9.44
N THR A 81 12.82 14.62 -8.39
CA THR A 81 13.41 14.47 -7.05
C THR A 81 12.45 13.92 -6.00
N ALA A 82 11.18 13.70 -6.33
CA ALA A 82 10.09 13.36 -5.42
C ALA A 82 9.70 14.47 -4.40
N ALA A 83 10.35 15.64 -4.44
CA ALA A 83 10.07 16.74 -3.53
C ALA A 83 8.62 17.25 -3.62
N SER A 84 7.99 17.11 -4.79
CA SER A 84 6.60 17.51 -5.00
C SER A 84 5.63 16.56 -4.29
N ASN A 85 5.88 15.25 -4.34
CA ASN A 85 5.14 14.26 -3.56
C ASN A 85 5.28 14.54 -2.06
N GLU A 86 6.48 14.86 -1.57
CA GLU A 86 6.67 15.24 -0.16
C GLU A 86 5.90 16.50 0.25
N ARG A 87 5.85 17.52 -0.61
CA ARG A 87 5.07 18.74 -0.35
C ARG A 87 3.59 18.43 -0.27
N VAL A 88 3.07 17.61 -1.18
CA VAL A 88 1.68 17.16 -1.15
C VAL A 88 1.39 16.34 0.11
N ALA A 89 2.26 15.41 0.50
CA ALA A 89 2.11 14.64 1.75
C ALA A 89 2.10 15.54 3.01
N LYS A 90 2.99 16.55 3.07
CA LYS A 90 2.99 17.54 4.16
C LYS A 90 1.67 18.32 4.24
N ARG A 91 1.09 18.68 3.10
CA ARG A 91 -0.22 19.33 3.04
C ARG A 91 -1.35 18.39 3.42
N ALA A 92 -1.30 17.12 3.00
CA ALA A 92 -2.30 16.12 3.36
C ALA A 92 -2.35 15.86 4.87
N LEU A 93 -1.22 15.93 5.57
CA LEU A 93 -1.18 15.87 7.04
C LEU A 93 -1.88 17.06 7.73
N GLN A 94 -1.95 18.21 7.05
CA GLN A 94 -2.65 19.39 7.54
C GLN A 94 -4.11 19.45 7.07
N ARG A 95 -4.41 18.85 5.91
CA ARG A 95 -5.71 18.83 5.24
C ARG A 95 -5.99 17.42 4.71
N PRO A 96 -6.46 16.50 5.58
CA PRO A 96 -6.63 15.09 5.21
C PRO A 96 -7.60 14.84 4.06
N GLN A 97 -8.50 15.78 3.75
CA GLN A 97 -9.43 15.72 2.62
C GLN A 97 -8.69 15.60 1.28
N LEU A 98 -7.44 16.07 1.19
CA LEU A 98 -6.61 15.90 0.00
C LEU A 98 -6.35 14.41 -0.33
N LEU A 99 -6.42 13.52 0.66
CA LEU A 99 -6.23 12.09 0.45
C LEU A 99 -7.35 11.46 -0.39
N GLU A 100 -8.54 12.06 -0.43
CA GLU A 100 -9.64 11.57 -1.26
C GLU A 100 -9.27 11.66 -2.75
N GLU A 101 -8.70 12.79 -3.16
CA GLU A 101 -8.24 13.01 -4.53
C GLU A 101 -6.99 12.16 -4.84
N ILE A 102 -6.05 12.03 -3.90
CA ILE A 102 -4.91 11.11 -4.03
C ILE A 102 -5.38 9.65 -4.20
N ALA A 103 -6.43 9.24 -3.49
CA ALA A 103 -7.00 7.90 -3.61
C ALA A 103 -7.66 7.67 -4.98
N VAL A 104 -8.27 8.69 -5.58
CA VAL A 104 -8.73 8.62 -6.99
C VAL A 104 -7.53 8.38 -7.92
N GLY A 105 -6.41 9.06 -7.70
CA GLY A 105 -5.17 8.89 -8.46
C GLY A 105 -4.61 7.46 -8.44
N LEU A 106 -4.81 6.70 -7.34
CA LEU A 106 -4.39 5.29 -7.23
C LEU A 106 -5.12 4.36 -8.22
N ALA A 107 -6.32 4.74 -8.68
CA ALA A 107 -7.13 3.94 -9.61
C ALA A 107 -6.94 4.35 -11.09
N MET A 108 -6.07 5.32 -11.37
CA MET A 108 -5.82 5.82 -12.72
C MET A 108 -4.97 4.86 -13.54
N ARG A 109 -4.76 5.17 -14.83
CA ARG A 109 -4.01 4.30 -15.76
C ARG A 109 -2.50 4.61 -15.83
N ASP A 110 -2.11 5.85 -15.54
CA ASP A 110 -0.70 6.24 -15.61
C ASP A 110 0.08 5.69 -14.41
N ARG A 111 0.92 4.69 -14.66
CA ARG A 111 1.77 4.06 -13.64
C ARG A 111 2.66 5.05 -12.87
N LYS A 112 3.08 6.16 -13.50
CA LYS A 112 3.90 7.16 -12.81
C LYS A 112 3.08 7.92 -11.78
N LEU A 113 1.90 8.37 -12.20
CA LEU A 113 0.93 9.03 -11.32
C LEU A 113 0.49 8.11 -10.18
N ILE A 114 0.15 6.85 -10.47
CA ILE A 114 -0.20 5.86 -9.42
C ILE A 114 0.94 5.72 -8.42
N GLY A 115 2.18 5.63 -8.91
CA GLY A 115 3.37 5.55 -8.06
C GLY A 115 3.54 6.77 -7.15
N ASP A 116 3.29 7.97 -7.67
CA ASP A 116 3.34 9.20 -6.88
C ASP A 116 2.22 9.27 -5.83
N CYS A 117 1.01 8.86 -6.20
CA CYS A 117 -0.12 8.81 -5.27
C CYS A 117 0.15 7.80 -4.14
N ALA A 118 0.69 6.63 -4.48
CA ALA A 118 1.05 5.61 -3.50
C ALA A 118 2.19 6.09 -2.59
N GLU A 119 3.18 6.82 -3.11
CA GLU A 119 4.24 7.43 -2.31
C GLU A 119 3.69 8.50 -1.35
N VAL A 120 2.73 9.32 -1.78
CA VAL A 120 2.04 10.26 -0.87
C VAL A 120 1.33 9.51 0.25
N MET A 121 0.60 8.43 -0.06
CA MET A 121 -0.02 7.57 0.96
C MET A 121 1.02 7.00 1.93
N THR A 122 2.17 6.54 1.43
CA THR A 122 3.28 6.02 2.25
C THR A 122 3.80 7.08 3.23
N LEU A 123 4.11 8.28 2.72
CA LEU A 123 4.67 9.38 3.51
C LEU A 123 3.71 9.88 4.59
N VAL A 124 2.41 9.86 4.31
CA VAL A 124 1.37 10.18 5.29
C VAL A 124 1.21 9.05 6.30
N ALA A 125 1.14 7.79 5.84
CA ALA A 125 0.95 6.63 6.70
C ALA A 125 2.11 6.46 7.71
N ALA A 126 3.34 6.75 7.30
CA ALA A 126 4.52 6.72 8.17
C ALA A 126 4.46 7.75 9.32
N ARG A 127 3.54 8.72 9.29
CA ARG A 127 3.37 9.75 10.32
C ARG A 127 2.02 9.65 11.04
N GLN A 128 0.93 9.45 10.30
CA GLN A 128 -0.45 9.37 10.78
C GLN A 128 -1.18 8.25 10.01
N PRO A 129 -0.91 6.97 10.35
CA PRO A 129 -1.46 5.81 9.62
C PRO A 129 -2.99 5.75 9.62
N GLU A 130 -3.64 6.31 10.63
CA GLU A 130 -5.09 6.44 10.75
C GLU A 130 -5.74 7.23 9.61
N LEU A 131 -5.01 8.18 9.01
CA LEU A 131 -5.50 8.95 7.86
C LEU A 131 -5.52 8.11 6.57
N VAL A 132 -4.66 7.09 6.48
CA VAL A 132 -4.49 6.26 5.28
C VAL A 132 -5.27 4.95 5.38
N ALA A 133 -5.54 4.46 6.59
CA ALA A 133 -6.29 3.23 6.84
C ALA A 133 -7.63 3.11 6.05
N PRO A 134 -8.44 4.18 5.88
CA PRO A 134 -9.66 4.12 5.07
C PRO A 134 -9.43 3.72 3.60
N TYR A 135 -8.25 3.99 3.07
CA TYR A 135 -7.89 3.74 1.66
C TYR A 135 -7.17 2.39 1.45
N VAL A 136 -7.08 1.54 2.48
CA VAL A 136 -6.31 0.29 2.41
C VAL A 136 -6.80 -0.64 1.31
N ALA A 137 -8.11 -0.67 1.00
CA ALA A 137 -8.63 -1.53 -0.07
C ALA A 137 -8.04 -1.17 -1.44
N THR A 138 -7.88 0.12 -1.73
CA THR A 138 -7.27 0.61 -2.97
C THR A 138 -5.78 0.26 -3.02
N LEU A 139 -5.06 0.40 -1.90
CA LEU A 139 -3.65 0.03 -1.80
C LEU A 139 -3.45 -1.50 -1.97
N LEU A 140 -4.33 -2.32 -1.39
CA LEU A 140 -4.28 -3.77 -1.51
C LEU A 140 -4.44 -4.23 -2.97
N ALA A 141 -5.27 -3.56 -3.77
CA ALA A 141 -5.42 -3.85 -5.19
C ALA A 141 -4.13 -3.59 -6.01
N LEU A 142 -3.25 -2.71 -5.53
CA LEU A 142 -1.98 -2.38 -6.17
C LEU A 142 -0.86 -3.37 -5.85
N LEU A 143 -1.05 -4.31 -4.92
CA LEU A 143 0.00 -5.25 -4.54
C LEU A 143 0.38 -6.22 -5.68
N GLU A 144 -0.48 -6.40 -6.69
CA GLU A 144 -0.20 -7.20 -7.90
C GLU A 144 0.13 -6.34 -9.14
N HIS A 145 0.29 -5.02 -8.97
CA HIS A 145 0.52 -4.14 -10.10
C HIS A 145 1.81 -4.50 -10.84
N LYS A 146 1.82 -4.43 -12.18
CA LYS A 146 3.01 -4.82 -12.99
C LYS A 146 4.24 -3.93 -12.75
N ASP A 147 4.00 -2.66 -12.46
CA ASP A 147 5.07 -1.71 -12.15
C ASP A 147 5.60 -1.92 -10.73
N THR A 148 6.91 -2.12 -10.65
CA THR A 148 7.60 -2.45 -9.41
C THR A 148 7.59 -1.30 -8.39
N ARG A 149 7.70 -0.02 -8.81
CA ARG A 149 7.61 1.12 -7.87
C ARG A 149 6.23 1.21 -7.26
N VAL A 150 5.18 1.04 -8.07
CA VAL A 150 3.79 1.03 -7.56
C VAL A 150 3.60 -0.05 -6.49
N ARG A 151 4.11 -1.27 -6.71
CA ARG A 151 4.05 -2.33 -5.69
C ARG A 151 4.84 -1.99 -4.43
N TRP A 152 5.97 -1.29 -4.55
CA TRP A 152 6.80 -0.90 -3.39
C TRP A 152 6.03 0.02 -2.47
N GLU A 153 5.52 1.11 -3.02
CA GLU A 153 4.79 2.12 -2.25
C GLU A 153 3.49 1.56 -1.69
N ALA A 154 2.75 0.78 -2.49
CA ALA A 154 1.52 0.14 -2.00
C ALA A 154 1.81 -0.84 -0.84
N MET A 155 2.84 -1.68 -0.94
CA MET A 155 3.18 -2.61 0.13
C MET A 155 3.72 -1.88 1.37
N HIS A 156 4.48 -0.80 1.19
CA HIS A 156 4.94 0.04 2.31
C HIS A 156 3.76 0.67 3.03
N SER A 157 2.88 1.37 2.31
CA SER A 157 1.65 1.95 2.86
C SER A 157 0.82 0.91 3.61
N VAL A 158 0.64 -0.29 3.05
CA VAL A 158 -0.07 -1.41 3.69
C VAL A 158 0.62 -1.85 4.97
N ALA A 159 1.95 -1.91 5.01
CA ALA A 159 2.69 -2.25 6.21
C ALA A 159 2.46 -1.24 7.35
N GLU A 160 2.49 0.07 7.03
CA GLU A 160 2.26 1.14 8.03
C GLU A 160 0.86 1.08 8.65
N VAL A 161 -0.17 0.70 7.86
CA VAL A 161 -1.57 0.68 8.34
C VAL A 161 -2.05 -0.72 8.79
N ALA A 162 -1.25 -1.77 8.63
CA ALA A 162 -1.69 -3.16 8.79
C ALA A 162 -2.32 -3.47 10.16
N ALA A 163 -1.81 -2.84 11.23
CA ALA A 163 -2.33 -3.03 12.57
C ALA A 163 -3.69 -2.33 12.83
N LEU A 164 -4.03 -1.32 12.02
CA LEU A 164 -5.31 -0.59 12.11
C LEU A 164 -6.43 -1.29 11.32
N VAL A 165 -6.07 -2.16 10.38
CA VAL A 165 -7.01 -2.85 9.49
C VAL A 165 -6.86 -4.38 9.53
N PRO A 166 -6.79 -5.01 10.72
CA PRO A 166 -6.48 -6.43 10.85
C PRO A 166 -7.46 -7.33 10.08
N ASP A 167 -8.74 -6.97 10.00
CA ASP A 167 -9.75 -7.74 9.26
C ASP A 167 -9.50 -7.75 7.75
N LYS A 168 -8.82 -6.74 7.21
CA LYS A 168 -8.43 -6.66 5.80
C LYS A 168 -7.13 -7.42 5.54
N ILE A 169 -6.21 -7.46 6.50
CA ILE A 169 -4.93 -8.18 6.36
C ILE A 169 -5.07 -9.68 6.63
N ALA A 170 -5.93 -10.07 7.57
CA ALA A 170 -6.17 -11.46 7.95
C ALA A 170 -6.40 -12.41 6.76
N PRO A 171 -7.26 -12.12 5.76
CA PRO A 171 -7.46 -13.00 4.60
C PRO A 171 -6.24 -13.06 3.67
N LEU A 172 -5.34 -12.07 3.71
CA LEU A 172 -4.21 -11.94 2.79
C LEU A 172 -2.90 -12.54 3.30
N VAL A 173 -2.88 -13.10 4.52
CA VAL A 173 -1.65 -13.66 5.13
C VAL A 173 -0.93 -14.64 4.19
N SER A 174 -1.67 -15.54 3.54
CA SER A 174 -1.09 -16.51 2.61
C SER A 174 -0.52 -15.85 1.35
N ASP A 175 -1.15 -14.80 0.84
CA ASP A 175 -0.66 -14.10 -0.36
C ASP A 175 0.55 -13.21 -0.05
N LEU A 176 0.57 -12.57 1.12
CA LEU A 176 1.76 -11.88 1.63
C LEU A 176 2.93 -12.87 1.82
N ALA A 177 2.67 -14.06 2.34
CA ALA A 177 3.68 -15.12 2.44
C ALA A 177 4.21 -15.57 1.06
N LYS A 178 3.33 -15.71 0.06
CA LYS A 178 3.76 -15.99 -1.32
C LYS A 178 4.65 -14.86 -1.87
N LYS A 179 4.31 -13.59 -1.60
CA LYS A 179 5.15 -12.45 -2.00
C LYS A 179 6.53 -12.52 -1.38
N ILE A 180 6.64 -12.83 -0.09
CA ILE A 180 7.93 -13.04 0.60
C ILE A 180 8.75 -14.16 -0.08
N ALA A 181 8.09 -15.21 -0.57
CA ALA A 181 8.79 -16.30 -1.25
C ALA A 181 9.17 -15.98 -2.71
N GLN A 182 8.36 -15.18 -3.43
CA GLN A 182 8.38 -15.18 -4.90
C GLN A 182 8.56 -13.79 -5.55
N ASP A 183 8.25 -12.67 -4.89
CA ASP A 183 8.37 -11.35 -5.54
C ASP A 183 9.85 -11.05 -5.83
N LYS A 184 10.14 -10.55 -7.03
CA LYS A 184 11.51 -10.24 -7.47
C LYS A 184 12.12 -9.07 -6.69
N SER A 185 11.30 -8.16 -6.17
CA SER A 185 11.77 -7.01 -5.41
C SER A 185 12.04 -7.35 -3.95
N VAL A 186 13.27 -7.07 -3.50
CA VAL A 186 13.65 -7.13 -2.09
C VAL A 186 12.75 -6.23 -1.23
N ILE A 187 12.42 -5.04 -1.73
CA ILE A 187 11.62 -4.03 -1.01
C ILE A 187 10.18 -4.52 -0.78
N VAL A 188 9.55 -5.13 -1.79
CA VAL A 188 8.19 -5.70 -1.62
C VAL A 188 8.21 -6.80 -0.56
N ARG A 189 9.24 -7.66 -0.59
CA ARG A 189 9.37 -8.74 0.38
C ARG A 189 9.59 -8.23 1.80
N ASP A 190 10.45 -7.23 1.97
CA ASP A 190 10.67 -6.60 3.28
C ASP A 190 9.37 -6.01 3.84
N TYR A 191 8.64 -5.22 3.05
CA TYR A 191 7.38 -4.66 3.52
C TYR A 191 6.26 -5.69 3.71
N ALA A 192 6.25 -6.79 2.96
CA ALA A 192 5.33 -7.89 3.24
C ALA A 192 5.60 -8.54 4.60
N ILE A 193 6.88 -8.71 5.00
CA ILE A 193 7.25 -9.20 6.34
C ILE A 193 6.82 -8.20 7.41
N LEU A 194 7.04 -6.89 7.18
CA LEU A 194 6.62 -5.85 8.11
C LEU A 194 5.10 -5.79 8.27
N ALA A 195 4.33 -5.90 7.19
CA ALA A 195 2.88 -5.97 7.23
C ALA A 195 2.38 -7.18 8.03
N LEU A 196 3.01 -8.36 7.86
CA LEU A 196 2.71 -9.53 8.69
C LEU A 196 3.07 -9.30 10.16
N GLY A 197 4.19 -8.64 10.47
CA GLY A 197 4.56 -8.30 11.85
C GLY A 197 3.61 -7.31 12.51
N GLU A 198 3.18 -6.27 11.78
CA GLU A 198 2.21 -5.27 12.22
C GLU A 198 0.81 -5.87 12.42
N TYR A 199 0.36 -6.74 11.52
CA TYR A 199 -0.86 -7.52 11.76
C TYR A 199 -0.69 -8.47 12.96
N GLY A 200 0.45 -9.15 13.04
CA GLY A 200 0.76 -10.11 14.10
C GLY A 200 0.72 -9.52 15.51
N ARG A 201 1.12 -8.25 15.69
CA ARG A 201 1.06 -7.60 17.01
C ARG A 201 -0.35 -7.27 17.51
N THR A 202 -1.37 -7.37 16.66
CA THR A 202 -2.75 -6.98 17.04
C THR A 202 -3.41 -7.94 18.01
N SER A 203 -3.01 -9.21 18.00
CA SER A 203 -3.56 -10.22 18.91
C SER A 203 -2.71 -11.49 18.94
N ARG A 204 -2.85 -12.28 20.00
CA ARG A 204 -2.27 -13.63 20.09
C ARG A 204 -2.63 -14.52 18.90
N LYS A 205 -3.88 -14.45 18.43
CA LYS A 205 -4.36 -15.23 17.27
C LYS A 205 -3.65 -14.80 15.98
N ALA A 206 -3.52 -13.49 15.76
CA ALA A 206 -2.80 -12.96 14.61
C ALA A 206 -1.31 -13.34 14.65
N ALA A 207 -0.66 -13.21 15.81
CA ALA A 207 0.74 -13.58 16.00
C ALA A 207 1.01 -15.04 15.62
N ARG A 208 0.20 -15.97 16.13
CA ARG A 208 0.30 -17.39 15.79
C ARG A 208 0.03 -17.68 14.32
N LYS A 209 -0.90 -16.94 13.71
CA LYS A 209 -1.24 -17.10 12.28
C LYS A 209 -0.05 -16.74 11.38
N VAL A 210 0.70 -15.69 11.70
CA VAL A 210 1.82 -15.23 10.86
C VAL A 210 3.17 -15.86 11.23
N TRP A 211 3.29 -16.42 12.43
CA TRP A 211 4.50 -17.07 12.95
C TRP A 211 5.28 -17.91 11.93
N PRO A 212 4.68 -18.93 11.27
CA PRO A 212 5.44 -19.79 10.35
C PRO A 212 6.03 -19.01 9.16
N HIS A 213 5.35 -17.95 8.71
CA HIS A 213 5.77 -17.14 7.58
C HIS A 213 6.91 -16.18 7.96
N VAL A 214 6.82 -15.54 9.14
CA VAL A 214 7.88 -14.66 9.65
C VAL A 214 9.13 -15.47 10.01
N GLN A 215 8.97 -16.67 10.58
CA GLN A 215 10.10 -17.58 10.84
C GLN A 215 10.81 -17.97 9.54
N ALA A 216 10.06 -18.38 8.51
CA ALA A 216 10.65 -18.77 7.22
C ALA A 216 11.43 -17.61 6.56
N ALA A 217 11.01 -16.37 6.77
CA ALA A 217 11.69 -15.18 6.25
C ALA A 217 13.10 -14.96 6.82
N LEU A 218 13.47 -15.59 7.95
CA LEU A 218 14.82 -15.52 8.51
C LEU A 218 15.88 -16.12 7.58
N THR A 219 15.52 -17.14 6.81
CA THR A 219 16.46 -17.88 5.94
C THR A 219 16.11 -17.75 4.47
N ALA A 220 14.90 -17.30 4.12
CA ALA A 220 14.51 -17.04 2.74
C ALA A 220 15.49 -16.08 2.05
N TRP A 221 15.76 -16.32 0.77
CA TRP A 221 16.69 -15.53 -0.04
C TRP A 221 18.07 -15.38 0.62
N ASP A 222 18.65 -16.49 1.07
CA ASP A 222 19.96 -16.55 1.73
C ASP A 222 20.06 -15.61 2.95
N GLY A 223 18.96 -15.52 3.72
CA GLY A 223 18.87 -14.68 4.91
C GLY A 223 18.85 -13.17 4.63
N LYS A 224 18.59 -12.75 3.38
CA LYS A 224 18.56 -11.33 3.01
C LYS A 224 17.57 -10.51 3.83
N HIS A 225 16.53 -11.15 4.34
CA HIS A 225 15.45 -10.53 5.11
C HIS A 225 15.55 -10.75 6.63
N ALA A 226 16.62 -11.40 7.11
CA ALA A 226 16.75 -11.80 8.51
C ALA A 226 16.55 -10.63 9.51
N GLY A 227 17.06 -9.45 9.19
CA GLY A 227 16.90 -8.27 10.05
C GLY A 227 15.43 -7.84 10.18
N VAL A 228 14.70 -7.84 9.06
CA VAL A 228 13.28 -7.47 9.02
C VAL A 228 12.42 -8.54 9.71
N ALA A 229 12.75 -9.82 9.49
CA ALA A 229 12.10 -10.93 10.17
C ALA A 229 12.30 -10.87 11.69
N LEU A 230 13.51 -10.58 12.19
CA LEU A 230 13.75 -10.41 13.63
C LEU A 230 12.95 -9.23 14.23
N GLU A 231 12.78 -8.14 13.47
CA GLU A 231 11.92 -7.05 13.89
C GLU A 231 10.46 -7.50 14.01
N ALA A 232 9.92 -8.19 13.00
CA ALA A 232 8.57 -8.75 13.04
C ALA A 232 8.41 -9.75 14.20
N LEU A 233 9.38 -10.62 14.47
CA LEU A 233 9.34 -11.55 15.60
C LEU A 233 9.27 -10.83 16.95
N SER A 234 9.95 -9.68 17.10
CA SER A 234 9.83 -8.88 18.33
C SER A 234 8.40 -8.37 18.57
N LYS A 235 7.69 -8.00 17.49
CA LYS A 235 6.28 -7.62 17.51
C LYS A 235 5.37 -8.81 17.87
N LEU A 236 5.69 -10.02 17.41
CA LEU A 236 4.93 -11.22 17.75
C LEU A 236 5.06 -11.59 19.24
N ILE A 237 6.26 -11.46 19.83
CA ILE A 237 6.46 -11.69 21.27
C ILE A 237 5.60 -10.73 22.10
N ALA A 238 5.49 -9.47 21.68
CA ALA A 238 4.67 -8.49 22.39
C ALA A 238 3.19 -8.89 22.43
N ALA A 239 2.70 -9.64 21.44
CA ALA A 239 1.32 -10.12 21.36
C ALA A 239 1.11 -11.55 21.92
N ASP A 240 2.13 -12.41 21.88
CA ASP A 240 2.12 -13.74 22.51
C ASP A 240 3.49 -14.02 23.14
N ALA A 241 3.62 -13.71 24.43
CA ALA A 241 4.87 -13.90 25.18
C ALA A 241 5.35 -15.36 25.20
N ALA A 242 4.46 -16.33 24.96
CA ALA A 242 4.82 -17.75 24.85
C ALA A 242 5.73 -18.05 23.65
N LEU A 243 5.82 -17.16 22.66
CA LEU A 243 6.75 -17.29 21.53
C LEU A 243 8.21 -16.94 21.90
N LYS A 244 8.44 -16.29 23.05
CA LYS A 244 9.78 -15.79 23.44
C LYS A 244 10.86 -16.88 23.43
N PRO A 245 10.67 -18.08 24.02
CA PRO A 245 11.71 -19.11 24.02
C PRO A 245 12.12 -19.56 22.61
N GLU A 246 11.15 -19.77 21.71
CA GLU A 246 11.42 -20.16 20.32
C GLU A 246 12.13 -19.03 19.56
N VAL A 247 11.69 -17.78 19.71
CA VAL A 247 12.37 -16.63 19.11
C VAL A 247 13.80 -16.49 19.62
N GLN A 248 14.06 -16.75 20.90
CA GLN A 248 15.41 -16.72 21.44
C GLN A 248 16.30 -17.80 20.80
N ILE A 249 15.79 -19.00 20.57
CA ILE A 249 16.52 -20.05 19.83
C ILE A 249 16.87 -19.59 18.42
N LEU A 250 15.90 -18.99 17.71
CA LEU A 250 16.11 -18.45 16.37
C LEU A 250 17.12 -17.29 16.37
N ALA A 251 17.02 -16.37 17.33
CA ALA A 251 17.91 -15.23 17.48
C ALA A 251 19.35 -15.66 17.78
N ARG A 252 19.57 -16.71 18.59
CA ARG A 252 20.92 -17.28 18.84
C ARG A 252 21.62 -17.68 17.54
N LYS A 253 20.88 -18.20 16.55
CA LYS A 253 21.45 -18.56 15.23
C LYS A 253 21.89 -17.35 14.40
N GLN A 254 21.49 -16.14 14.80
CA GLN A 254 21.72 -14.89 14.06
C GLN A 254 22.78 -13.97 14.72
N ILE A 255 23.36 -14.36 15.86
CA ILE A 255 24.30 -13.50 16.61
C ILE A 255 25.63 -13.28 15.89
N GLU A 256 26.04 -14.21 15.03
CA GLU A 256 27.26 -14.14 14.19
C GLU A 256 26.94 -13.78 12.73
N HIS A 257 25.73 -13.32 12.44
CA HIS A 257 25.32 -12.99 11.08
C HIS A 257 26.24 -11.90 10.45
N PRO A 258 26.62 -11.96 9.16
CA PRO A 258 27.59 -11.01 8.56
C PRO A 258 27.17 -9.53 8.69
N ARG A 259 25.86 -9.26 8.62
CA ARG A 259 25.30 -7.90 8.76
C ARG A 259 25.15 -7.47 10.21
N VAL A 260 25.76 -6.32 10.55
CA VAL A 260 25.73 -5.70 11.90
C VAL A 260 24.31 -5.54 12.43
N LYS A 261 23.39 -4.96 11.63
CA LYS A 261 21.99 -4.74 12.03
C LYS A 261 21.29 -6.03 12.50
N VAL A 262 21.55 -7.16 11.82
CA VAL A 262 20.97 -8.46 12.18
C VAL A 262 21.52 -8.94 13.52
N ARG A 263 22.84 -8.88 13.74
CA ARG A 263 23.46 -9.23 15.03
C ARG A 263 22.90 -8.38 16.17
N THR A 264 22.74 -7.07 15.96
CA THR A 264 22.20 -6.16 16.97
C THR A 264 20.77 -6.52 17.35
N LEU A 265 19.90 -6.79 16.37
CA LEU A 265 18.52 -7.20 16.61
C LEU A 265 18.44 -8.56 17.31
N ALA A 266 19.27 -9.52 16.88
CA ALA A 266 19.37 -10.83 17.49
C ALA A 266 19.75 -10.74 18.98
N LYS A 267 20.82 -9.99 19.30
CA LYS A 267 21.26 -9.76 20.69
C LYS A 267 20.18 -9.08 21.54
N ARG A 268 19.39 -8.18 20.98
CA ARG A 268 18.27 -7.54 21.69
C ARG A 268 17.18 -8.54 22.07
N LEU A 269 16.88 -9.51 21.21
CA LEU A 269 15.88 -10.56 21.46
C LEU A 269 16.32 -11.61 22.49
N LEU A 270 17.61 -11.69 22.80
CA LEU A 270 18.15 -12.60 23.83
C LEU A 270 18.04 -12.05 25.25
N LYS A 271 17.70 -10.77 25.41
CA LYS A 271 17.38 -10.14 26.70
C LYS A 271 15.92 -10.43 27.07
#